data_AF-A0AAU0Q239-F1
#
_entry.id   AF-A0AAU0Q239-F1
#
_cell.length_a   1.000
_cell.length_b   1.000
_cell.length_c   1.000
_cell.angle_alpha   90.00
_cell.angle_beta   90.00
_cell.angle_gamma   90.00
#
_symmetry.space_group_name_H-M   'P 1'
#
loop_
_entity.id
_entity.type
_entity.pdbx_description
1 polymer ?
#
loop_
_entity_poly.entity_id
_entity_poly.type
_entity_poly.pdbx_seq_one_letter_code
_entity_poly.pdbx_strand_id
1 'polypeptide(L)'
;MLGEQHCQVIDGETGSAMQTLRQLRHLIRWLAEGTRAMRGAFVGQDDASAAILCGLKSLQDTEFTFPTRPDGAFSPFDFTDPTHGGTDDPAAIVAMLDAGNDSDIYALADYWRSLSSSLNKTVDALARARTQLEENTGEAVDAAASCCTQVMATAQSFADNATAMHASVSQLPHIRQAARAQIAAIEAERTAAVTAATNPAGVRAAGEAARAATREFMTGPYQAMLTAAVPPLRNLAERPNVGQGGGHLTAHAPTPIHTSAAEVAPTSVMSAAHGTPAVGTTGNNGRRNNDQHRRRTSGRRGSWQPHHTTELGKYHPRSGPFTIPTA
;
A
#
# COMPACT_ATOMS: atom_id res chain seq x y z
N MET A 1 21.21 -3.47 9.45
CA MET A 1 20.65 -2.39 10.33
C MET A 1 19.23 -2.03 9.88
N LEU A 2 18.39 -1.45 10.76
CA LEU A 2 16.99 -1.15 10.42
C LEU A 2 16.86 -0.19 9.21
N GLY A 3 17.70 0.85 9.13
CA GLY A 3 17.71 1.77 7.98
C GLY A 3 17.96 1.08 6.62
N GLU A 4 18.88 0.11 6.56
CA GLU A 4 19.13 -0.69 5.35
C GLU A 4 17.93 -1.57 4.97
N GLN A 5 17.26 -2.16 5.97
CA GLN A 5 16.06 -2.97 5.73
C GLN A 5 14.93 -2.11 5.14
N HIS A 6 14.77 -0.87 5.60
CA HIS A 6 13.82 0.07 4.97
C HIS A 6 14.21 0.37 3.51
N CYS A 7 15.49 0.55 3.18
CA CYS A 7 15.93 0.72 1.79
C CYS A 7 15.62 -0.51 0.92
N GLN A 8 15.81 -1.73 1.46
CA GLN A 8 15.44 -2.96 0.76
C GLN A 8 13.93 -3.05 0.48
N VAL A 9 13.09 -2.60 1.43
CA VAL A 9 11.64 -2.53 1.22
C VAL A 9 11.25 -1.47 0.17
N ILE A 10 12.12 -0.52 -0.18
CA ILE A 10 11.86 0.45 -1.26
C ILE A 10 12.19 -0.14 -2.64
N ASP A 11 13.46 -0.54 -2.81
CA ASP A 11 14.04 -0.83 -4.13
C ASP A 11 14.28 -2.33 -4.40
N GLY A 12 13.99 -3.20 -3.43
CA GLY A 12 14.14 -4.65 -3.57
C GLY A 12 13.23 -5.28 -4.64
N GLU A 13 13.43 -6.57 -4.92
CA GLU A 13 12.66 -7.25 -5.95
C GLU A 13 11.26 -7.67 -5.47
N THR A 14 11.20 -8.42 -4.36
CA THR A 14 9.95 -9.02 -3.85
C THR A 14 9.42 -8.24 -2.66
N GLY A 15 8.15 -7.83 -2.71
CA GLY A 15 7.46 -7.11 -1.63
C GLY A 15 7.77 -5.62 -1.55
N SER A 16 8.60 -5.11 -2.46
CA SER A 16 9.06 -3.72 -2.40
C SER A 16 7.98 -2.70 -2.78
N ALA A 17 8.21 -1.44 -2.39
CA ALA A 17 7.35 -0.32 -2.74
C ALA A 17 7.24 -0.16 -4.26
N MET A 18 8.37 -0.32 -4.98
CA MET A 18 8.37 -0.27 -6.44
C MET A 18 7.51 -1.38 -7.06
N GLN A 19 7.63 -2.63 -6.61
CA GLN A 19 6.82 -3.73 -7.11
C GLN A 19 5.33 -3.51 -6.80
N THR A 20 5.02 -3.11 -5.57
CA THR A 20 3.65 -2.81 -5.11
C THR A 20 3.02 -1.69 -5.96
N LEU A 21 3.76 -0.61 -6.25
CA LEU A 21 3.30 0.47 -7.14
C LEU A 21 3.05 -0.01 -8.57
N ARG A 22 3.91 -0.88 -9.11
CA ARG A 22 3.69 -1.46 -10.45
C ARG A 22 2.39 -2.27 -10.48
N GLN A 23 2.14 -3.10 -9.47
CA GLN A 23 0.91 -3.89 -9.37
C GLN A 23 -0.33 -3.01 -9.22
N LEU A 24 -0.30 -2.00 -8.34
CA LEU A 24 -1.40 -1.04 -8.20
C LEU A 24 -1.70 -0.32 -9.51
N ARG A 25 -0.66 0.10 -10.25
CA ARG A 25 -0.82 0.71 -11.58
C ARG A 25 -1.46 -0.24 -12.58
N HIS A 26 -1.11 -1.52 -12.57
CA HIS A 26 -1.75 -2.52 -13.44
C HIS A 26 -3.24 -2.65 -13.11
N LEU A 27 -3.62 -2.68 -11.82
CA LEU A 27 -5.02 -2.72 -11.41
C LEU A 27 -5.81 -1.47 -11.85
N ILE A 28 -5.24 -0.28 -11.68
CA ILE A 28 -5.88 0.98 -12.10
C ILE A 28 -6.06 1.02 -13.63
N ARG A 29 -5.07 0.55 -14.40
CA ARG A 29 -5.16 0.47 -15.87
C ARG A 29 -6.23 -0.52 -16.30
N TRP A 30 -6.27 -1.71 -15.70
CA TRP A 30 -7.30 -2.70 -15.95
C TRP A 30 -8.71 -2.13 -15.71
N LEU A 31 -8.91 -1.39 -14.62
CA LEU A 31 -10.19 -0.73 -14.32
C LEU A 31 -10.56 0.33 -15.39
N ALA A 32 -9.59 1.12 -15.83
CA ALA A 32 -9.79 2.12 -16.88
C ALA A 32 -10.12 1.48 -18.24
N GLU A 33 -9.48 0.37 -18.58
CA GLU A 33 -9.76 -0.38 -19.81
C GLU A 33 -11.12 -1.08 -19.76
N GLY A 34 -11.47 -1.71 -18.62
CA GLY A 34 -12.77 -2.33 -18.42
C GLY A 34 -13.94 -1.35 -18.49
N THR A 35 -13.81 -0.17 -17.88
CA THR A 35 -14.83 0.89 -18.00
C THR A 35 -14.93 1.46 -19.42
N ARG A 36 -13.82 1.49 -20.18
CA ARG A 36 -13.82 1.84 -21.61
C ARG A 36 -14.56 0.80 -22.45
N ALA A 37 -14.32 -0.48 -22.21
CA ALA A 37 -15.01 -1.59 -22.87
C ALA A 37 -16.52 -1.56 -22.57
N MET A 38 -16.89 -1.31 -21.31
CA MET A 38 -18.29 -1.15 -20.90
C MET A 38 -19.00 -0.02 -21.64
N ARG A 39 -18.35 1.15 -21.79
CA ARG A 39 -18.90 2.25 -22.61
C ARG A 39 -19.10 1.81 -24.07
N GLY A 40 -18.14 1.09 -24.64
CA GLY A 40 -18.26 0.56 -26.00
C GLY A 40 -19.47 -0.36 -26.15
N ALA A 41 -19.66 -1.27 -25.20
CA ALA A 41 -20.80 -2.20 -25.17
C ALA A 41 -22.14 -1.46 -25.09
N PHE A 42 -22.26 -0.44 -24.23
CA PHE A 42 -23.48 0.37 -24.14
C PHE A 42 -23.78 1.11 -25.45
N VAL A 43 -22.79 1.77 -26.05
CA VAL A 43 -22.98 2.46 -27.34
C VAL A 43 -23.39 1.48 -28.44
N GLY A 44 -22.75 0.31 -28.53
CA GLY A 44 -23.11 -0.70 -29.51
C GLY A 44 -24.53 -1.26 -29.32
N GLN A 45 -24.94 -1.46 -28.06
CA GLN A 45 -26.31 -1.89 -27.75
C GLN A 45 -27.35 -0.81 -28.09
N ASP A 46 -27.04 0.46 -27.83
CA ASP A 46 -27.90 1.59 -28.19
C ASP A 46 -28.03 1.73 -29.71
N ASP A 47 -26.93 1.65 -30.45
CA ASP A 47 -26.91 1.70 -31.92
C ASP A 47 -27.72 0.54 -32.53
N ALA A 48 -27.56 -0.67 -31.99
CA ALA A 48 -28.32 -1.84 -32.41
C ALA A 48 -29.83 -1.64 -32.16
N SER A 49 -30.19 -1.16 -30.97
CA SER A 49 -31.57 -0.88 -30.60
C SER A 49 -32.20 0.19 -31.51
N ALA A 50 -31.46 1.25 -31.82
CA ALA A 50 -31.91 2.32 -32.72
C ALA A 50 -32.14 1.81 -34.14
N ALA A 51 -31.22 0.98 -34.66
CA ALA A 51 -31.34 0.43 -36.01
C ALA A 51 -32.56 -0.50 -36.16
N ILE A 52 -32.87 -1.30 -35.14
CA ILE A 52 -34.06 -2.16 -35.11
C ILE A 52 -35.35 -1.33 -35.07
N LEU A 53 -35.39 -0.29 -34.23
CA LEU A 53 -36.53 0.63 -34.17
C LEU A 53 -36.75 1.36 -35.51
N CYS A 54 -35.68 1.60 -36.28
CA CYS A 54 -35.75 2.17 -37.63
C CYS A 54 -36.07 1.15 -38.73
N GLY A 55 -36.30 -0.12 -38.39
CA GLY A 55 -36.78 -1.15 -39.31
C GLY A 55 -35.70 -1.96 -40.03
N LEU A 56 -34.44 -1.93 -39.58
CA LEU A 56 -33.45 -2.91 -40.05
C LEU A 56 -33.86 -4.32 -39.61
N LYS A 57 -33.87 -5.26 -40.56
CA LYS A 57 -34.23 -6.67 -40.32
C LYS A 57 -33.10 -7.52 -39.73
N SER A 58 -31.86 -7.04 -39.80
CA SER A 58 -30.66 -7.75 -39.33
C SER A 58 -29.54 -6.75 -39.06
N LEU A 59 -28.74 -7.01 -38.02
CA LEU A 59 -27.51 -6.29 -37.71
C LEU A 59 -26.35 -7.28 -37.70
N GLN A 60 -25.16 -6.77 -37.98
CA GLN A 60 -23.94 -7.54 -37.73
C GLN A 60 -23.65 -7.57 -36.24
N ASP A 61 -23.17 -8.72 -35.77
CA ASP A 61 -22.76 -8.87 -34.37
C ASP A 61 -21.63 -7.91 -34.05
N THR A 62 -21.76 -7.22 -32.91
CA THR A 62 -20.68 -6.39 -32.38
C THR A 62 -20.05 -7.09 -31.19
N GLU A 63 -18.76 -7.36 -31.29
CA GLU A 63 -17.97 -8.05 -30.29
C GLU A 63 -17.24 -7.07 -29.37
N PHE A 64 -17.30 -7.33 -28.07
CA PHE A 64 -16.62 -6.55 -27.04
C PHE A 64 -15.80 -7.48 -26.15
N THR A 65 -14.49 -7.20 -26.06
CA THR A 65 -13.57 -7.94 -25.20
C THR A 65 -13.23 -7.11 -23.97
N PHE A 66 -13.36 -7.74 -22.80
CA PHE A 66 -13.01 -7.15 -21.51
C PHE A 66 -11.66 -7.68 -21.06
N PRO A 67 -10.75 -6.81 -20.58
CA PRO A 67 -9.44 -7.23 -20.13
C PRO A 67 -9.57 -8.12 -18.88
N THR A 68 -8.78 -9.20 -18.85
CA THR A 68 -8.61 -10.02 -17.66
C THR A 68 -7.91 -9.20 -16.58
N ARG A 69 -8.34 -9.37 -15.32
CA ARG A 69 -7.71 -8.68 -14.20
C ARG A 69 -6.28 -9.21 -14.03
N PRO A 70 -5.30 -8.32 -13.81
CA PRO A 70 -3.97 -8.74 -13.39
C PRO A 70 -4.02 -9.52 -12.07
N ASP A 71 -3.40 -10.70 -12.02
CA ASP A 71 -3.39 -11.54 -10.82
C ASP A 71 -2.63 -10.91 -9.63
N GLY A 72 -1.73 -9.96 -9.94
CA GLY A 72 -0.90 -9.13 -9.06
C GLY A 72 -0.95 -9.50 -7.58
N ALA A 73 -0.16 -10.48 -7.16
CA ALA A 73 0.04 -10.77 -5.75
C ALA A 73 0.91 -9.67 -5.12
N PHE A 74 0.43 -9.08 -4.03
CA PHE A 74 1.28 -8.28 -3.15
C PHE A 74 2.10 -9.25 -2.31
N SER A 75 3.42 -9.14 -2.43
CA SER A 75 4.34 -10.08 -1.80
C SER A 75 4.76 -9.60 -0.41
N PRO A 76 4.98 -10.54 0.54
CA PRO A 76 5.44 -10.17 1.85
C PRO A 76 6.93 -9.80 1.88
N PHE A 77 7.28 -9.06 2.93
CA PHE A 77 8.65 -8.81 3.36
C PHE A 77 8.70 -8.96 4.89
N ASP A 78 9.89 -9.22 5.41
CA ASP A 78 10.11 -9.33 6.85
C ASP A 78 11.25 -8.40 7.26
N PHE A 79 11.08 -7.71 8.38
CA PHE A 79 12.18 -7.03 9.06
C PHE A 79 12.90 -8.02 9.95
N THR A 80 14.23 -8.00 9.92
CA THR A 80 15.05 -8.76 10.87
C THR A 80 15.24 -7.93 12.13
N ASP A 81 15.11 -8.56 13.30
CA ASP A 81 15.29 -7.86 14.58
C ASP A 81 16.64 -7.11 14.62
N PRO A 82 16.64 -5.82 14.96
CA PRO A 82 17.87 -5.03 15.02
C PRO A 82 18.75 -5.51 16.18
N THR A 83 20.07 -5.56 15.98
CA THR A 83 21.04 -5.85 17.05
C THR A 83 22.02 -4.68 17.21
N HIS A 84 22.50 -4.45 18.42
CA HIS A 84 23.34 -3.29 18.78
C HIS A 84 24.86 -3.48 18.51
N GLY A 85 25.28 -4.57 17.85
CA GLY A 85 26.67 -4.74 17.40
C GLY A 85 27.68 -5.25 18.44
N GLY A 86 27.24 -5.65 19.64
CA GLY A 86 28.00 -6.54 20.54
C GLY A 86 29.24 -5.99 21.24
N THR A 87 29.56 -4.69 21.13
CA THR A 87 30.60 -4.03 21.94
C THR A 87 30.02 -3.44 23.21
N ASP A 88 30.77 -3.53 24.31
CA ASP A 88 30.43 -2.94 25.61
C ASP A 88 31.31 -1.73 25.95
N ASP A 89 32.18 -1.30 25.04
CA ASP A 89 33.07 -0.15 25.26
C ASP A 89 32.33 1.18 25.00
N PRO A 90 32.12 2.02 26.02
CA PRO A 90 31.36 3.27 25.88
C PRO A 90 31.89 4.17 24.75
N ALA A 91 33.22 4.33 24.67
CA ALA A 91 33.86 5.22 23.70
C ALA A 91 33.67 4.72 22.26
N ALA A 92 33.81 3.42 22.03
CA ALA A 92 33.55 2.80 20.74
C ALA A 92 32.10 3.02 20.30
N ILE A 93 31.15 2.89 21.24
CA ILE A 93 29.74 3.13 20.96
C ILE A 93 29.46 4.60 20.63
N VAL A 94 30.01 5.56 21.38
CA VAL A 94 29.85 6.99 21.06
C VAL A 94 30.36 7.28 19.65
N ALA A 95 31.55 6.76 19.31
CA ALA A 95 32.11 6.92 17.98
C ALA A 95 31.21 6.33 16.88
N MET A 96 30.58 5.17 17.13
CA MET A 96 29.61 4.57 16.21
C MET A 96 28.34 5.42 16.05
N LEU A 97 27.80 5.95 17.15
CA LEU A 97 26.60 6.80 17.13
C LEU A 97 26.89 8.14 16.41
N ASP A 98 28.08 8.70 16.60
CA ASP A 98 28.52 9.96 16.00
C ASP A 98 28.88 9.83 14.51
N ALA A 99 29.28 8.64 14.07
CA ALA A 99 29.46 8.34 12.65
C ALA A 99 28.13 8.26 11.87
N GLY A 100 26.99 8.16 12.57
CA GLY A 100 25.67 8.06 11.94
C GLY A 100 25.23 9.35 11.26
N ASN A 101 24.76 9.26 10.02
CA ASN A 101 24.18 10.38 9.28
C ASN A 101 22.64 10.39 9.37
N ASP A 102 22.05 11.45 9.94
CA ASP A 102 20.58 11.59 9.97
C ASP A 102 19.97 12.06 8.65
N SER A 103 20.74 12.70 7.76
CA SER A 103 20.17 13.25 6.52
C SER A 103 19.54 12.18 5.65
N ASP A 104 20.16 11.00 5.61
CA ASP A 104 19.69 9.88 4.80
C ASP A 104 18.44 9.24 5.42
N ILE A 105 18.35 9.22 6.75
CA ILE A 105 17.16 8.76 7.49
C ILE A 105 15.99 9.72 7.25
N TYR A 106 16.23 11.03 7.27
CA TYR A 106 15.19 12.02 6.95
C TYR A 106 14.77 11.95 5.48
N ALA A 107 15.70 11.79 4.54
CA ALA A 107 15.37 11.60 3.13
C ALA A 107 14.49 10.35 2.91
N LEU A 108 14.81 9.27 3.62
CA LEU A 108 14.02 8.04 3.63
C LEU A 108 12.63 8.24 4.24
N ALA A 109 12.54 8.98 5.35
CA ALA A 109 11.27 9.35 5.96
C ALA A 109 10.39 10.18 5.00
N ASP A 110 11.00 11.15 4.31
CA ASP A 110 10.32 12.01 3.35
C ASP A 110 9.83 11.25 2.12
N TYR A 111 10.57 10.23 1.67
CA TYR A 111 10.12 9.32 0.62
C TYR A 111 8.80 8.64 1.02
N TRP A 112 8.75 8.00 2.20
CA TRP A 112 7.55 7.31 2.68
C TRP A 112 6.35 8.25 2.85
N ARG A 113 6.60 9.45 3.38
CA ARG A 113 5.58 10.50 3.50
C ARG A 113 5.05 10.95 2.14
N SER A 114 5.94 11.18 1.18
CA SER A 114 5.58 11.60 -0.18
C SER A 114 4.81 10.51 -0.93
N LEU A 115 5.18 9.25 -0.73
CA LEU A 115 4.48 8.09 -1.26
C LEU A 115 3.05 7.99 -0.71
N SER A 116 2.88 8.08 0.62
CA SER A 116 1.55 8.12 1.26
C SER A 116 0.68 9.26 0.71
N SER A 117 1.25 10.47 0.58
CA SER A 117 0.53 11.62 -0.01
C SER A 117 0.08 11.36 -1.47
N SER A 118 0.94 10.73 -2.26
CA SER A 118 0.64 10.42 -3.67
C SER A 118 -0.43 9.33 -3.81
N LEU A 119 -0.41 8.34 -2.91
CA LEU A 119 -1.43 7.28 -2.87
C LEU A 119 -2.80 7.83 -2.44
N ASN A 120 -2.85 8.71 -1.43
CA ASN A 120 -4.10 9.37 -1.04
C ASN A 120 -4.71 10.20 -2.19
N LYS A 121 -3.90 10.93 -2.95
CA LYS A 121 -4.38 11.63 -4.18
C LYS A 121 -4.94 10.66 -5.22
N THR A 122 -4.37 9.45 -5.31
CA THR A 122 -4.86 8.40 -6.21
C THR A 122 -6.20 7.84 -5.73
N VAL A 123 -6.37 7.64 -4.42
CA VAL A 123 -7.66 7.27 -3.80
C VAL A 123 -8.73 8.33 -4.10
N ASP A 124 -8.41 9.62 -3.93
CA ASP A 124 -9.34 10.73 -4.26
C ASP A 124 -9.72 10.76 -5.75
N ALA A 125 -8.77 10.47 -6.64
CA ALA A 125 -9.04 10.37 -8.08
C ALA A 125 -9.99 9.21 -8.39
N LEU A 126 -9.76 8.03 -7.79
CA LEU A 126 -10.63 6.87 -7.95
C LEU A 126 -12.02 7.10 -7.34
N ALA A 127 -12.12 7.77 -6.20
CA ALA A 127 -13.40 8.14 -5.59
C ALA A 127 -14.23 9.02 -6.52
N ARG A 128 -13.61 10.05 -7.13
CA ARG A 128 -14.27 10.90 -8.12
C ARG A 128 -14.71 10.13 -9.36
N ALA A 129 -13.87 9.24 -9.87
CA ALA A 129 -14.22 8.40 -11.02
C ALA A 129 -15.39 7.46 -10.71
N ARG A 130 -15.42 6.88 -9.51
CA ARG A 130 -16.55 6.08 -9.01
C ARG A 130 -17.83 6.91 -8.93
N THR A 131 -17.79 8.11 -8.35
CA THR A 131 -18.96 8.99 -8.29
C THR A 131 -19.51 9.33 -9.68
N GLN A 132 -18.63 9.57 -10.66
CA GLN A 132 -19.06 9.80 -12.05
C GLN A 132 -19.69 8.56 -12.67
N LEU A 133 -19.18 7.37 -12.37
CA LEU A 133 -19.75 6.12 -12.82
C LEU A 133 -21.17 5.92 -12.25
N GLU A 134 -21.34 6.19 -10.95
CA GLU A 134 -22.61 6.11 -10.21
C GLU A 134 -23.65 7.19 -10.60
N GLU A 135 -23.32 8.13 -11.49
CA GLU A 135 -24.32 8.97 -12.17
C GLU A 135 -25.20 8.15 -13.12
N ASN A 136 -24.76 6.94 -13.47
CA ASN A 136 -25.49 5.96 -14.27
C ASN A 136 -26.08 4.86 -13.37
N THR A 137 -26.98 4.03 -13.91
CA THR A 137 -27.62 2.94 -13.17
C THR A 137 -27.55 1.64 -13.95
N GLY A 138 -27.45 0.51 -13.25
CA GLY A 138 -27.50 -0.83 -13.82
C GLY A 138 -26.47 -1.75 -13.19
N GLU A 139 -26.69 -3.05 -13.27
CA GLU A 139 -25.85 -4.05 -12.59
C GLU A 139 -24.36 -3.96 -12.99
N ALA A 140 -24.09 -3.67 -14.27
CA ALA A 140 -22.72 -3.47 -14.76
C ALA A 140 -22.05 -2.22 -14.16
N VAL A 141 -22.82 -1.15 -13.94
CA VAL A 141 -22.36 0.08 -13.29
C VAL A 141 -22.05 -0.19 -11.81
N ASP A 142 -22.96 -0.89 -11.11
CA ASP A 142 -22.79 -1.25 -9.70
C ASP A 142 -21.56 -2.16 -9.51
N ALA A 143 -21.37 -3.15 -10.39
CA ALA A 143 -20.20 -4.03 -10.39
C ALA A 143 -18.89 -3.26 -10.62
N ALA A 144 -18.88 -2.31 -11.57
CA ALA A 144 -17.71 -1.47 -11.83
C ALA A 144 -17.43 -0.50 -10.67
N ALA A 145 -18.45 0.06 -10.02
CA ALA A 145 -18.29 0.90 -8.84
C ALA A 145 -17.75 0.11 -7.63
N SER A 146 -18.19 -1.15 -7.47
CA SER A 146 -17.62 -2.08 -6.49
C SER A 146 -16.14 -2.36 -6.77
N CYS A 147 -15.78 -2.61 -8.04
CA CYS A 147 -14.36 -2.78 -8.43
C CYS A 147 -13.52 -1.53 -8.12
N CYS A 148 -14.04 -0.32 -8.40
CA CYS A 148 -13.37 0.94 -8.03
C CYS A 148 -13.09 1.00 -6.52
N THR A 149 -14.11 0.69 -5.71
CA THR A 149 -14.02 0.71 -4.24
C THR A 149 -12.92 -0.20 -3.70
N GLN A 150 -12.71 -1.35 -4.33
CA GLN A 150 -11.70 -2.30 -3.89
C GLN A 150 -10.29 -1.90 -4.30
N VAL A 151 -10.11 -1.37 -5.51
CA VAL A 151 -8.82 -0.79 -5.91
C VAL A 151 -8.48 0.41 -5.02
N MET A 152 -9.47 1.22 -4.63
CA MET A 152 -9.31 2.27 -3.63
C MET A 152 -8.86 1.71 -2.28
N ALA A 153 -9.49 0.65 -1.78
CA ALA A 153 -9.11 0.02 -0.51
C ALA A 153 -7.66 -0.47 -0.51
N THR A 154 -7.20 -1.08 -1.61
CA THR A 154 -5.79 -1.48 -1.77
C THR A 154 -4.83 -0.28 -1.80
N ALA A 155 -5.19 0.80 -2.52
CA ALA A 155 -4.39 2.02 -2.53
C ALA A 155 -4.34 2.70 -1.15
N GLN A 156 -5.45 2.67 -0.40
CA GLN A 156 -5.54 3.22 0.95
C GLN A 156 -4.69 2.41 1.93
N SER A 157 -4.80 1.08 1.92
CA SER A 157 -3.94 0.19 2.71
C SER A 157 -2.45 0.49 2.46
N PHE A 158 -2.07 0.75 1.20
CA PHE A 158 -0.71 1.16 0.88
C PHE A 158 -0.32 2.54 1.42
N ALA A 159 -1.22 3.52 1.37
CA ALA A 159 -0.98 4.84 1.95
C ALA A 159 -0.79 4.76 3.48
N ASP A 160 -1.61 3.95 4.16
CA ASP A 160 -1.56 3.76 5.60
C ASP A 160 -0.26 3.05 6.01
N ASN A 161 0.14 2.00 5.29
CA ASN A 161 1.40 1.28 5.51
C ASN A 161 2.62 2.17 5.23
N ALA A 162 2.59 3.00 4.19
CA ALA A 162 3.64 3.99 3.94
C ALA A 162 3.74 5.02 5.08
N THR A 163 2.62 5.37 5.70
CA THR A 163 2.60 6.26 6.88
C THR A 163 3.23 5.59 8.10
N ALA A 164 2.96 4.31 8.33
CA ALA A 164 3.62 3.53 9.39
C ALA A 164 5.13 3.37 9.14
N MET A 165 5.54 3.15 7.88
CA MET A 165 6.97 3.13 7.50
C MET A 165 7.65 4.47 7.76
N HIS A 166 6.99 5.59 7.44
CA HIS A 166 7.47 6.94 7.77
C HIS A 166 7.64 7.14 9.29
N ALA A 167 6.63 6.75 10.08
CA ALA A 167 6.66 6.89 11.53
C ALA A 167 7.82 6.10 12.15
N SER A 168 8.01 4.85 11.72
CA SER A 168 9.09 3.96 12.15
C SER A 168 10.47 4.57 11.87
N VAL A 169 10.76 4.94 10.62
CA VAL A 169 12.09 5.47 10.26
C VAL A 169 12.37 6.82 10.92
N SER A 170 11.33 7.64 11.15
CA SER A 170 11.46 8.94 11.81
C SER A 170 11.84 8.84 13.29
N GLN A 171 11.67 7.67 13.93
CA GLN A 171 12.08 7.46 15.32
C GLN A 171 13.60 7.25 15.47
N LEU A 172 14.28 6.78 14.43
CA LEU A 172 15.69 6.38 14.50
C LEU A 172 16.65 7.50 14.93
N PRO A 173 16.53 8.76 14.46
CA PRO A 173 17.38 9.86 14.91
C PRO A 173 17.21 10.13 16.41
N HIS A 174 15.97 10.08 16.90
CA HIS A 174 15.65 10.30 18.31
C HIS A 174 16.21 9.19 19.20
N ILE A 175 16.10 7.93 18.77
CA ILE A 175 16.68 6.78 19.48
C ILE A 175 18.20 6.91 19.56
N ARG A 176 18.84 7.31 18.45
CA ARG A 176 20.29 7.53 18.41
C ARG A 176 20.72 8.66 19.34
N GLN A 177 19.99 9.78 19.35
CA GLN A 177 20.26 10.91 20.23
C GLN A 177 20.09 10.54 21.71
N ALA A 178 19.04 9.79 22.06
CA ALA A 178 18.83 9.29 23.42
C ALA A 178 19.95 8.34 23.87
N ALA A 179 20.38 7.43 22.99
CA ALA A 179 21.51 6.54 23.26
C ALA A 179 22.81 7.32 23.50
N ARG A 180 23.09 8.33 22.66
CA ARG A 180 24.27 9.18 22.83
C ARG A 180 24.28 9.90 24.18
N ALA A 181 23.15 10.47 24.58
CA ALA A 181 23.03 11.15 25.86
C ALA A 181 23.28 10.20 27.04
N GLN A 182 22.75 8.98 26.98
CA GLN A 182 22.93 7.99 28.03
C GLN A 182 24.38 7.50 28.14
N ILE A 183 25.03 7.20 27.01
CA ILE A 183 26.43 6.76 27.03
C ILE A 183 27.37 7.89 27.48
N ALA A 184 27.12 9.13 27.07
CA ALA A 184 27.87 10.28 27.57
C ALA A 184 27.74 10.45 29.09
N ALA A 185 26.58 10.17 29.68
CA ALA A 185 26.40 10.18 31.13
C ALA A 185 27.24 9.08 31.81
N ILE A 186 27.26 7.86 31.26
CA ILE A 186 28.11 6.77 31.76
C ILE A 186 29.60 7.14 31.68
N GLU A 187 30.04 7.79 30.60
CA GLU A 187 31.42 8.27 30.46
C GLU A 187 31.78 9.39 31.45
N ALA A 188 30.83 10.28 31.75
CA ALA A 188 31.01 11.32 32.77
C ALA A 188 31.16 10.71 34.16
N GLU A 189 30.32 9.73 34.52
CA GLU A 189 30.43 8.98 35.78
C GLU A 189 31.75 8.23 35.90
N ARG A 190 32.18 7.56 34.82
CA ARG A 190 33.50 6.92 34.74
C ARG A 190 34.62 7.92 34.99
N THR A 191 34.58 9.09 34.35
CA THR A 191 35.62 10.11 34.47
C THR A 191 35.71 10.66 35.89
N ALA A 192 34.57 10.90 36.54
CA ALA A 192 34.51 11.30 37.93
C ALA A 192 35.10 10.22 38.87
N ALA A 193 34.74 8.95 38.66
CA ALA A 193 35.25 7.83 39.44
C ALA A 193 36.76 7.62 39.26
N VAL A 194 37.28 7.77 38.04
CA VAL A 194 38.73 7.71 37.76
C VAL A 194 39.46 8.87 38.46
N THR A 195 38.89 10.07 38.45
CA THR A 195 39.48 11.24 39.13
C THR A 195 39.53 11.06 40.66
N ALA A 196 38.52 10.40 41.23
CA ALA A 196 38.46 10.11 42.66
C ALA A 196 39.33 8.91 43.09
N ALA A 197 39.79 8.07 42.15
CA ALA A 197 40.56 6.87 42.46
C ALA A 197 41.97 7.22 42.95
N THR A 198 42.34 6.69 44.12
CA THR A 198 43.68 6.90 44.71
C THR A 198 44.69 5.81 44.32
N ASN A 199 44.26 4.78 43.58
CA ASN A 199 45.10 3.66 43.18
C ASN A 199 44.69 3.08 41.81
N PRO A 200 45.57 2.30 41.14
CA PRO A 200 45.27 1.69 39.85
C PRO A 200 44.07 0.72 39.86
N ALA A 201 43.77 0.08 41.00
CA ALA A 201 42.64 -0.83 41.10
C ALA A 201 41.29 -0.09 41.00
N GLY A 202 41.18 1.10 41.59
CA GLY A 202 40.00 1.96 41.48
C GLY A 202 39.76 2.45 40.05
N VAL A 203 40.82 2.78 39.30
CA VAL A 203 40.72 3.14 37.88
C VAL A 203 40.19 1.98 37.03
N ARG A 204 40.67 0.75 37.28
CA ARG A 204 40.14 -0.44 36.60
C ARG A 204 38.68 -0.70 36.96
N ALA A 205 38.33 -0.62 38.24
CA ALA A 205 36.95 -0.82 38.71
C ALA A 205 35.97 0.18 38.07
N ALA A 206 36.37 1.46 37.95
CA ALA A 206 35.57 2.48 37.25
C ALA A 206 35.35 2.13 35.76
N GLY A 207 36.38 1.61 35.07
CA GLY A 207 36.26 1.16 33.69
C GLY A 207 35.37 -0.08 33.52
N GLU A 208 35.48 -1.04 34.43
CA GLU A 208 34.62 -2.25 34.45
C GLU A 208 33.16 -1.90 34.73
N ALA A 209 32.89 -1.00 35.68
CA ALA A 209 31.56 -0.50 35.98
C ALA A 209 30.92 0.22 34.77
N ALA A 210 31.68 1.06 34.08
CA ALA A 210 31.20 1.77 32.89
C ALA A 210 30.82 0.81 31.75
N ARG A 211 31.63 -0.25 31.53
CA ARG A 211 31.30 -1.30 30.54
C ARG A 211 30.07 -2.10 30.93
N ALA A 212 29.92 -2.42 32.22
CA ALA A 212 28.74 -3.12 32.72
C ALA A 212 27.45 -2.30 32.52
N ALA A 213 27.48 -1.01 32.90
CA ALA A 213 26.35 -0.10 32.71
C ALA A 213 26.01 0.09 31.22
N THR A 214 27.04 0.16 30.37
CA THR A 214 26.87 0.25 28.91
C THR A 214 26.18 -1.00 28.35
N ARG A 215 26.65 -2.19 28.74
CA ARG A 215 26.03 -3.45 28.33
C ARG A 215 24.57 -3.54 28.77
N GLU A 216 24.28 -3.18 30.03
CA GLU A 216 22.91 -3.18 30.56
C GLU A 216 22.00 -2.25 29.75
N PHE A 217 22.46 -1.04 29.45
CA PHE A 217 21.71 -0.10 28.63
C PHE A 217 21.48 -0.61 27.20
N MET A 218 22.52 -1.15 26.56
CA MET A 218 22.49 -1.61 25.17
C MET A 218 21.60 -2.84 24.97
N THR A 219 21.65 -3.79 25.91
CA THR A 219 20.88 -5.04 25.85
C THR A 219 19.43 -4.90 26.33
N GLY A 220 19.14 -3.90 27.17
CA GLY A 220 17.80 -3.63 27.67
C GLY A 220 17.13 -2.42 26.99
N PRO A 221 17.22 -1.21 27.57
CA PRO A 221 16.51 -0.03 27.08
C PRO A 221 16.73 0.29 25.60
N TYR A 222 17.98 0.26 25.11
CA TYR A 222 18.28 0.59 23.73
C TYR A 222 17.69 -0.44 22.75
N GLN A 223 17.85 -1.73 23.05
CA GLN A 223 17.27 -2.81 22.27
C GLN A 223 15.74 -2.70 22.22
N ALA A 224 15.08 -2.38 23.34
CA ALA A 224 13.63 -2.19 23.40
C ALA A 224 13.17 -1.01 22.51
N MET A 225 13.90 0.10 22.51
CA MET A 225 13.62 1.24 21.63
C MET A 225 13.76 0.86 20.14
N LEU A 226 14.82 0.12 19.79
CA LEU A 226 15.03 -0.34 18.41
C LEU A 226 13.94 -1.31 17.95
N THR A 227 13.56 -2.28 18.79
CA THR A 227 12.47 -3.22 18.48
C THR A 227 11.13 -2.48 18.33
N ALA A 228 10.85 -1.49 19.17
CA ALA A 228 9.63 -0.68 19.05
C ALA A 228 9.59 0.18 17.78
N ALA A 229 10.76 0.53 17.23
CA ALA A 229 10.86 1.26 15.98
C ALA A 229 10.67 0.38 14.74
N VAL A 230 10.64 -0.95 14.85
CA VAL A 230 10.37 -1.83 13.71
C VAL A 230 8.88 -1.71 13.34
N PRO A 231 8.53 -1.46 12.06
CA PRO A 231 7.13 -1.44 11.65
C PRO A 231 6.53 -2.84 11.80
N PRO A 232 5.33 -3.00 12.39
CA PRO A 232 4.65 -4.29 12.50
C PRO A 232 3.97 -4.65 11.16
N LEU A 233 4.69 -4.53 10.06
CA LEU A 233 4.20 -4.70 8.70
C LEU A 233 4.88 -5.89 8.05
N ARG A 234 4.09 -6.72 7.38
CA ARG A 234 4.57 -7.84 6.57
C ARG A 234 4.29 -7.69 5.08
N ASN A 235 3.48 -6.69 4.72
CA ASN A 235 3.08 -6.37 3.35
C ASN A 235 2.83 -4.85 3.26
N LEU A 236 3.02 -4.29 2.06
CA LEU A 236 2.74 -2.87 1.82
C LEU A 236 1.29 -2.65 1.39
N ALA A 237 0.61 -3.63 0.83
CA ALA A 237 -0.79 -3.53 0.44
C ALA A 237 -1.47 -4.90 0.49
N GLU A 238 -2.79 -4.89 0.67
CA GLU A 238 -3.61 -6.10 0.62
C GLU A 238 -4.23 -6.32 -0.76
N ARG A 239 -4.37 -7.60 -1.14
CA ARG A 239 -5.01 -7.98 -2.39
C ARG A 239 -6.52 -7.65 -2.34
N PRO A 240 -7.08 -7.00 -3.37
CA PRO A 240 -8.52 -6.80 -3.44
C PRO A 240 -9.25 -8.14 -3.62
N ASN A 241 -10.24 -8.42 -2.77
CA ASN A 241 -10.98 -9.69 -2.72
C ASN A 241 -12.14 -9.74 -3.75
N VAL A 242 -11.81 -9.94 -5.04
CA VAL A 242 -12.78 -10.24 -6.12
C VAL A 242 -12.25 -11.26 -7.11
N GLY A 243 -13.15 -11.84 -7.91
CA GLY A 243 -12.84 -12.77 -9.00
C GLY A 243 -11.91 -12.20 -10.08
N GLN A 244 -11.48 -13.05 -11.01
CA GLN A 244 -10.47 -12.73 -12.02
C GLN A 244 -10.93 -11.74 -13.12
N GLY A 245 -12.23 -11.41 -13.20
CA GLY A 245 -12.76 -10.53 -14.25
C GLY A 245 -12.42 -11.00 -15.67
N GLY A 246 -12.72 -10.14 -16.66
CA GLY A 246 -12.53 -10.46 -18.08
C GLY A 246 -13.71 -11.23 -18.68
N GLY A 247 -13.75 -11.27 -20.02
CA GLY A 247 -14.83 -11.94 -20.75
C GLY A 247 -15.05 -11.36 -22.15
N HIS A 248 -15.91 -12.02 -22.90
CA HIS A 248 -16.33 -11.60 -24.23
C HIS A 248 -17.84 -11.41 -24.23
N LEU A 249 -18.30 -10.28 -24.75
CA LEU A 249 -19.72 -9.98 -24.93
C LEU A 249 -19.99 -9.79 -26.42
N THR A 250 -20.99 -10.50 -26.93
CA THR A 250 -21.58 -10.27 -28.25
C THR A 250 -22.90 -9.53 -28.08
N ALA A 251 -23.01 -8.34 -28.69
CA ALA A 251 -24.29 -7.66 -28.83
C ALA A 251 -25.01 -8.24 -30.06
N HIS A 252 -26.03 -9.07 -29.83
CA HIS A 252 -26.89 -9.60 -30.89
C HIS A 252 -28.06 -8.66 -31.17
N ALA A 253 -28.46 -8.58 -32.45
CA ALA A 253 -29.81 -8.15 -32.78
C ALA A 253 -30.81 -9.21 -32.25
N PRO A 254 -31.92 -8.85 -31.57
CA PRO A 254 -33.04 -9.76 -31.44
C PRO A 254 -33.39 -10.31 -32.81
N THR A 255 -33.32 -11.64 -32.95
CA THR A 255 -33.83 -12.31 -34.14
C THR A 255 -35.30 -11.91 -34.31
N PRO A 256 -35.75 -11.61 -35.55
CA PRO A 256 -37.15 -11.31 -35.77
C PRO A 256 -37.99 -12.47 -35.21
N ILE A 257 -38.93 -12.15 -34.33
CA ILE A 257 -39.89 -13.11 -33.78
C ILE A 257 -40.72 -13.62 -34.96
N HIS A 258 -40.25 -14.67 -35.62
CA HIS A 258 -41.08 -15.47 -36.48
C HIS A 258 -41.93 -16.34 -35.57
N THR A 259 -43.22 -16.04 -35.53
CA THR A 259 -44.24 -16.82 -34.85
C THR A 259 -44.19 -18.27 -35.34
N SER A 260 -43.60 -19.14 -34.54
CA SER A 260 -43.90 -20.56 -34.49
C SER A 260 -43.51 -21.03 -33.10
N ALA A 261 -44.51 -21.39 -32.30
CA ALA A 261 -44.34 -21.86 -30.93
C ALA A 261 -43.53 -23.16 -30.92
N ALA A 262 -42.22 -23.04 -30.68
CA ALA A 262 -41.35 -24.13 -30.27
C ALA A 262 -40.18 -23.53 -29.48
N GLU A 263 -40.33 -23.57 -28.15
CA GLU A 263 -39.27 -23.67 -27.14
C GLU A 263 -38.07 -22.70 -27.29
N VAL A 264 -38.27 -21.45 -26.88
CA VAL A 264 -37.15 -20.57 -26.50
C VAL A 264 -36.81 -20.87 -25.05
N ALA A 265 -35.76 -21.66 -24.84
CA ALA A 265 -35.12 -21.74 -23.53
C ALA A 265 -34.62 -20.32 -23.16
N PRO A 266 -34.89 -19.81 -21.94
CA PRO A 266 -34.34 -18.53 -21.53
C PRO A 266 -32.81 -18.64 -21.50
N THR A 267 -32.13 -17.77 -22.24
CA THR A 267 -30.70 -17.56 -22.12
C THR A 267 -30.43 -17.07 -20.70
N SER A 268 -30.08 -17.99 -19.81
CA SER A 268 -29.58 -17.68 -18.50
C SER A 268 -28.33 -16.82 -18.66
N VAL A 269 -28.44 -15.53 -18.35
CA VAL A 269 -27.30 -14.75 -17.86
C VAL A 269 -26.74 -15.54 -16.68
N MET A 270 -25.58 -16.17 -16.86
CA MET A 270 -24.91 -16.87 -15.77
C MET A 270 -24.61 -15.85 -14.67
N SER A 271 -25.39 -15.91 -13.59
CA SER A 271 -25.03 -15.30 -12.33
C SER A 271 -23.62 -15.75 -11.97
N ALA A 272 -22.70 -14.79 -11.82
CA ALA A 272 -21.39 -15.05 -11.24
C ALA A 272 -21.61 -15.73 -9.88
N ALA A 273 -21.18 -16.99 -9.78
CA ALA A 273 -21.28 -17.78 -8.56
C ALA A 273 -20.61 -17.00 -7.42
N HIS A 274 -21.43 -16.55 -6.46
CA HIS A 274 -20.97 -16.14 -5.15
C HIS A 274 -20.40 -17.37 -4.45
N GLY A 275 -19.10 -17.59 -4.59
CA GLY A 275 -18.34 -18.51 -3.74
C GLY A 275 -18.21 -17.90 -2.36
N THR A 276 -19.17 -18.17 -1.48
CA THR A 276 -19.09 -17.90 -0.05
C THR A 276 -17.97 -18.78 0.55
N PRO A 277 -16.93 -18.22 1.19
CA PRO A 277 -16.09 -19.04 2.06
C PRO A 277 -16.88 -19.39 3.32
N ALA A 278 -16.94 -20.68 3.64
CA ALA A 278 -17.50 -21.18 4.88
C ALA A 278 -16.73 -20.59 6.08
N VAL A 279 -17.41 -19.80 6.91
CA VAL A 279 -16.94 -19.43 8.25
C VAL A 279 -17.72 -20.27 9.24
N GLY A 280 -16.98 -21.04 10.06
CA GLY A 280 -17.53 -21.89 11.11
C GLY A 280 -18.33 -21.11 12.15
N THR A 281 -19.46 -21.69 12.51
CA THR A 281 -20.41 -21.27 13.53
C THR A 281 -19.77 -21.10 14.92
N THR A 282 -20.08 -20.00 15.62
CA THR A 282 -20.53 -20.00 17.04
C THR A 282 -21.11 -18.61 17.42
N GLY A 283 -22.35 -18.58 17.94
CA GLY A 283 -22.70 -17.68 19.06
C GLY A 283 -23.57 -16.42 18.86
N ASN A 284 -24.89 -16.60 18.73
CA ASN A 284 -26.00 -15.88 19.39
C ASN A 284 -25.97 -14.34 19.65
N ASN A 285 -26.92 -13.60 19.04
CA ASN A 285 -28.09 -12.94 19.66
C ASN A 285 -28.52 -11.68 18.88
N GLY A 286 -29.84 -11.56 18.65
CA GLY A 286 -30.43 -10.62 17.70
C GLY A 286 -30.64 -9.20 18.21
N ARG A 287 -30.92 -8.27 17.27
CA ARG A 287 -32.15 -7.43 17.25
C ARG A 287 -32.16 -6.44 16.07
N ARG A 288 -33.20 -6.61 15.24
CA ARG A 288 -34.07 -5.65 14.52
C ARG A 288 -33.68 -4.15 14.37
N ASN A 289 -33.82 -3.73 13.11
CA ASN A 289 -34.62 -2.60 12.57
C ASN A 289 -34.00 -1.23 12.19
N ASN A 290 -34.43 -0.83 10.98
CA ASN A 290 -34.82 0.49 10.46
C ASN A 290 -33.82 1.39 9.73
N ASP A 291 -34.05 1.49 8.41
CA ASP A 291 -34.59 2.68 7.71
C ASP A 291 -34.00 4.06 8.04
N GLN A 292 -33.35 4.72 7.07
CA GLN A 292 -34.01 5.67 6.17
C GLN A 292 -33.04 6.45 5.26
N HIS A 293 -33.54 6.68 4.06
CA HIS A 293 -33.21 7.69 3.04
C HIS A 293 -32.56 8.99 3.51
N ARG A 294 -31.65 9.52 2.66
CA ARG A 294 -31.86 10.84 2.04
C ARG A 294 -31.05 11.06 0.76
N ARG A 295 -31.77 11.24 -0.35
CA ARG A 295 -31.30 11.89 -1.59
C ARG A 295 -31.07 13.38 -1.35
N ARG A 296 -30.08 13.97 -2.04
CA ARG A 296 -30.21 15.30 -2.64
C ARG A 296 -29.17 15.55 -3.74
N THR A 297 -29.61 16.34 -4.70
CA THR A 297 -29.18 16.47 -6.09
C THR A 297 -28.32 17.71 -6.36
N SER A 298 -27.73 17.71 -7.55
CA SER A 298 -27.47 18.84 -8.47
C SER A 298 -26.15 19.62 -8.36
N GLY A 299 -25.30 19.43 -9.38
CA GLY A 299 -25.16 20.44 -10.45
C GLY A 299 -23.87 21.26 -10.48
N ARG A 300 -22.94 20.94 -11.39
CA ARG A 300 -22.36 21.91 -12.36
C ARG A 300 -21.42 21.23 -13.36
N ARG A 301 -21.75 21.35 -14.65
CA ARG A 301 -20.85 21.11 -15.78
C ARG A 301 -19.79 22.22 -15.82
N GLY A 302 -18.53 21.82 -15.92
CA GLY A 302 -17.39 22.68 -16.25
C GLY A 302 -16.49 21.92 -17.20
N SER A 303 -16.30 22.46 -18.40
CA SER A 303 -15.56 21.87 -19.49
C SER A 303 -14.07 22.25 -19.43
N TRP A 304 -13.24 21.38 -20.01
CA TRP A 304 -11.92 21.61 -20.64
C TRP A 304 -10.60 21.33 -19.90
N GLN A 305 -9.90 20.37 -20.54
CA GLN A 305 -8.47 20.21 -20.89
C GLN A 305 -7.38 19.82 -19.86
N PRO A 306 -6.60 18.75 -20.17
CA PRO A 306 -5.40 18.38 -19.43
C PRO A 306 -4.15 18.99 -20.08
N HIS A 307 -3.41 19.81 -19.33
CA HIS A 307 -1.99 20.06 -19.58
C HIS A 307 -1.22 19.89 -18.27
N HIS A 308 0.03 19.44 -18.42
CA HIS A 308 1.06 19.14 -17.41
C HIS A 308 1.19 17.67 -16.98
N THR A 309 1.82 16.91 -17.89
CA THR A 309 2.87 15.96 -17.55
C THR A 309 3.91 16.66 -16.66
N THR A 310 4.00 16.28 -15.40
CA THR A 310 5.16 16.59 -14.55
C THR A 310 5.95 15.31 -14.33
N GLU A 311 7.21 15.38 -14.75
CA GLU A 311 8.21 14.32 -14.68
C GLU A 311 8.33 13.73 -13.28
N LEU A 312 8.27 12.40 -13.20
CA LEU A 312 8.87 11.64 -12.11
C LEU A 312 10.38 11.85 -12.21
N GLY A 313 10.86 12.86 -11.49
CA GLY A 313 12.27 13.18 -11.34
C GLY A 313 13.06 11.94 -10.95
N LYS A 314 14.10 11.67 -11.74
CA LYS A 314 15.07 10.59 -11.58
C LYS A 314 15.70 10.65 -10.19
N TYR A 315 15.23 9.84 -9.25
CA TYR A 315 16.08 9.40 -8.14
C TYR A 315 16.93 8.24 -8.68
N HIS A 316 18.17 8.54 -9.05
CA HIS A 316 19.23 7.54 -9.11
C HIS A 316 19.86 7.50 -7.72
N PRO A 317 19.62 6.45 -6.90
CA PRO A 317 20.52 6.18 -5.79
C PRO A 317 21.90 5.94 -6.42
N ARG A 318 22.87 6.78 -6.07
CA ARG A 318 24.27 6.59 -6.45
C ARG A 318 24.65 5.16 -6.06
N SER A 319 24.86 4.34 -7.07
CA SER A 319 25.30 2.96 -6.98
C SER A 319 26.77 2.97 -6.55
N GLY A 320 27.00 3.15 -5.26
CA GLY A 320 28.27 2.87 -4.60
C GLY A 320 28.02 1.77 -3.57
N PRO A 321 28.95 0.84 -3.35
CA PRO A 321 28.82 -0.13 -2.28
C PRO A 321 28.65 0.62 -0.95
N PHE A 322 27.50 0.43 -0.32
CA PHE A 322 27.25 0.86 1.05
C PHE A 322 28.20 0.07 1.95
N THR A 323 29.12 0.76 2.61
CA THR A 323 29.99 0.15 3.61
C THR A 323 30.00 1.08 4.81
N ILE A 324 29.09 0.84 5.74
CA ILE A 324 29.27 1.25 7.14
C ILE A 324 30.21 0.21 7.75
N PRO A 325 31.25 0.61 8.51
CA PRO A 325 32.28 -0.30 8.98
C PRO A 325 31.67 -1.46 9.73
N THR A 326 31.90 -2.66 9.20
CA THR A 326 31.67 -3.94 9.85
C THR A 326 32.46 -4.02 11.14
N ALA A 327 31.79 -4.41 12.22
CA ALA A 327 32.36 -5.38 13.14
C ALA A 327 31.88 -6.77 12.70
#